data_AF-A0A2E6ET98-F1
#
_entry.id   AF-A0A2E6ET98-F1
#
_cell.length_a   1.000
_cell.length_b   1.000
_cell.length_c   1.000
_cell.angle_alpha   90.00
_cell.angle_beta   90.00
_cell.angle_gamma   90.00
#
_symmetry.space_group_name_H-M   'P 1'
#
loop_
_entity.id
_entity.type
_entity.pdbx_description
1 polymer ?
#
loop_
_entity_poly.entity_id
_entity_poly.type
_entity_poly.pdbx_seq_one_letter_code
_entity_poly.pdbx_strand_id
1 'polypeptide(L)'
;MIYPVRTLKESTMRSIHSLLFVLLAGLTACNFAPDNPQAFDDDDDSVGGDDDDSVSTDPVAATISQLTAGDFAPETLVTVSGVVTTPVWTDEDPEEADAYFWIQDGSGPGTGIVIYTFRDVVEELAGQIPPGAEVRITGNYAIPFDFPQIRLSQVDNLEVTGSSQLPAAHPITPDDIASGQADAELIGILVTMEGALVTEGPSYATYYEWEVGGAIVDDFFYYADVQANYLMTRLSGVVHMSYGDAKLFPRWADDVVYTYPGCDTAWTGSDNLQALNCRSTPVESPASASGLVVVSPETWYGDAFYAVDPNVSAFGGILIYSESDDTTIPALGSIVDINNAEFNEYRGNSQLVIAGDTAVSNTGTHSDIASLAVSVTDPCSISEAHEGMLVTIPSVTVLAQDSNCSSWGYYQVSGCSEVRVGSELFTDAEAFNSASGGAGTITNLTGVISARYNVWTINPRDNNDWSSWAGN
;
A
#
# COMPACT_ATOMS: atom_id res chain seq x y z
N MET A 1 -6.62 29.58 -11.47
CA MET A 1 -5.54 29.07 -12.34
C MET A 1 -5.70 27.57 -12.29
N ILE A 2 -6.34 27.00 -13.32
CA ILE A 2 -6.87 25.63 -13.31
C ILE A 2 -5.74 24.72 -13.80
N TYR A 3 -5.24 23.84 -12.93
CA TYR A 3 -4.35 22.76 -13.32
C TYR A 3 -5.18 21.68 -14.02
N PRO A 4 -4.81 21.23 -15.23
CA PRO A 4 -5.46 20.07 -15.82
C PRO A 4 -4.96 18.80 -15.13
N VAL A 5 -5.90 17.99 -14.65
CA VAL A 5 -5.66 16.60 -14.26
C VAL A 5 -5.21 15.87 -15.53
N ARG A 6 -3.91 15.53 -15.60
CA ARG A 6 -3.40 14.58 -16.60
C ARG A 6 -3.71 13.19 -16.05
N THR A 7 -4.65 12.51 -16.69
CA THR A 7 -4.77 11.06 -16.60
C THR A 7 -3.48 10.46 -17.18
N LEU A 8 -2.65 9.90 -16.31
CA LEU A 8 -1.55 9.03 -16.72
C LEU A 8 -2.17 7.82 -17.41
N LYS A 9 -1.59 7.51 -18.55
CA LYS A 9 -1.96 6.37 -19.37
C LYS A 9 -1.26 5.17 -18.73
N GLU A 10 -1.94 4.49 -17.82
CA GLU A 10 -1.46 3.26 -17.21
C GLU A 10 -1.06 2.27 -18.30
N SER A 11 0.24 2.01 -18.38
CA SER A 11 0.79 0.91 -19.14
C SER A 11 0.31 -0.38 -18.48
N THR A 12 -0.66 -1.02 -19.11
CA THR A 12 -1.15 -2.38 -18.82
C THR A 12 0.00 -3.34 -18.51
N MET A 13 0.27 -3.56 -17.22
CA MET A 13 1.00 -4.73 -16.74
C MET A 13 -0.01 -5.58 -15.98
N ARG A 14 -0.47 -6.63 -16.67
CA ARG A 14 -1.47 -7.59 -16.21
C ARG A 14 -1.03 -8.22 -14.88
N SER A 15 -1.67 -7.83 -13.78
CA SER A 15 -1.69 -8.65 -12.56
C SER A 15 -2.61 -9.85 -12.84
N ILE A 16 -2.03 -11.05 -12.87
CA ILE A 16 -2.79 -12.30 -12.90
C ILE A 16 -3.22 -12.57 -11.46
N HIS A 17 -4.44 -12.20 -11.09
CA HIS A 17 -5.11 -12.70 -9.90
C HIS A 17 -6.53 -13.12 -10.24
N SER A 18 -6.68 -14.38 -10.64
CA SER A 18 -7.94 -15.11 -10.63
C SER A 18 -7.67 -16.54 -10.19
N LEU A 19 -8.57 -17.07 -9.35
CA LEU A 19 -8.67 -18.43 -8.80
C LEU A 19 -7.74 -18.78 -7.62
N LEU A 20 -8.33 -18.97 -6.44
CA LEU A 20 -8.85 -20.29 -6.05
C LEU A 20 -9.79 -20.22 -4.82
N PHE A 21 -11.08 -20.01 -5.07
CA PHE A 21 -12.18 -20.31 -4.13
C PHE A 21 -12.83 -21.63 -4.56
N VAL A 22 -12.56 -22.76 -3.89
CA VAL A 22 -13.50 -23.88 -3.64
C VAL A 22 -12.84 -24.84 -2.62
N LEU A 23 -13.38 -24.96 -1.39
CA LEU A 23 -13.85 -26.23 -0.79
C LEU A 23 -14.22 -26.05 0.69
N LEU A 24 -15.51 -25.87 1.00
CA LEU A 24 -16.10 -26.41 2.22
C LEU A 24 -17.60 -26.66 2.05
N ALA A 25 -17.96 -27.65 1.23
CA ALA A 25 -19.27 -28.28 1.27
C ALA A 25 -19.12 -29.64 1.96
N GLY A 26 -19.55 -29.72 3.22
CA GLY A 26 -19.31 -30.91 4.04
C GLY A 26 -20.15 -31.01 5.30
N LEU A 27 -21.45 -30.73 5.26
CA LEU A 27 -22.40 -31.23 6.25
C LEU A 27 -23.71 -31.69 5.58
N THR A 28 -23.74 -32.97 5.23
CA THR A 28 -24.96 -33.75 5.02
C THR A 28 -25.65 -34.01 6.35
N ALA A 29 -26.92 -33.58 6.47
CA ALA A 29 -28.08 -34.43 6.78
C ALA A 29 -29.20 -33.60 7.43
N CYS A 30 -30.34 -33.49 6.75
CA CYS A 30 -31.67 -33.78 7.33
C CYS A 30 -32.76 -33.73 6.25
N ASN A 31 -33.28 -34.92 5.94
CA ASN A 31 -34.63 -35.26 5.45
C ASN A 31 -35.50 -34.17 4.79
N PHE A 32 -35.73 -34.32 3.49
CA PHE A 32 -36.99 -33.93 2.86
C PHE A 32 -37.81 -35.20 2.54
N ALA A 33 -39.05 -35.22 3.05
CA ALA A 33 -40.10 -36.18 2.72
C ALA A 33 -41.09 -35.52 1.73
N PRO A 34 -41.92 -36.30 1.00
CA PRO A 34 -42.22 -36.04 -0.41
C PRO A 34 -43.52 -35.27 -0.68
N ASP A 35 -43.55 -34.72 -1.91
CA ASP A 35 -44.66 -34.33 -2.77
C ASP A 35 -46.10 -34.53 -2.26
N ASN A 36 -46.88 -33.43 -2.32
CA ASN A 36 -48.34 -33.49 -2.38
C ASN A 36 -48.84 -32.57 -3.52
N PRO A 37 -49.19 -33.11 -4.69
CA PRO A 37 -49.83 -32.33 -5.74
C PRO A 37 -51.35 -32.39 -5.53
N GLN A 38 -51.92 -31.35 -4.94
CA GLN A 38 -53.37 -31.13 -5.02
C GLN A 38 -53.66 -29.84 -5.77
N ALA A 39 -54.24 -30.07 -6.94
CA ALA A 39 -54.95 -29.12 -7.76
C ALA A 39 -55.99 -28.32 -6.96
N PHE A 40 -56.00 -27.01 -7.20
CA PHE A 40 -57.19 -26.19 -7.12
C PHE A 40 -57.21 -25.30 -8.36
N ASP A 41 -58.06 -25.70 -9.31
CA ASP A 41 -58.84 -24.76 -10.11
C ASP A 41 -59.73 -23.98 -9.13
N ASP A 42 -59.78 -22.66 -9.27
CA ASP A 42 -61.06 -21.95 -9.30
C ASP A 42 -60.85 -20.53 -9.88
N ASP A 43 -61.70 -20.25 -10.87
CA ASP A 43 -61.93 -18.98 -11.54
C ASP A 43 -62.29 -17.85 -10.56
N ASP A 44 -61.85 -16.61 -10.82
CA ASP A 44 -62.80 -15.48 -10.82
C ASP A 44 -62.27 -14.28 -11.64
N ASP A 45 -63.09 -13.86 -12.60
CA ASP A 45 -62.96 -12.67 -13.42
C ASP A 45 -63.48 -11.43 -12.66
N SER A 46 -62.94 -10.25 -13.01
CA SER A 46 -63.36 -8.89 -12.58
C SER A 46 -62.96 -8.54 -11.14
N VAL A 47 -62.23 -7.45 -10.88
CA VAL A 47 -62.67 -6.05 -11.05
C VAL A 47 -61.42 -5.16 -11.23
N GLY A 48 -61.52 -4.12 -12.07
CA GLY A 48 -60.51 -3.05 -12.11
C GLY A 48 -60.42 -2.33 -10.76
N GLY A 49 -59.24 -2.39 -10.16
CA GLY A 49 -58.83 -1.69 -8.95
C GLY A 49 -57.35 -1.37 -9.10
N ASP A 50 -57.06 -0.08 -9.02
CA ASP A 50 -55.75 0.54 -9.15
C ASP A 50 -54.97 0.27 -7.84
N ASP A 51 -54.38 -0.92 -7.72
CA ASP A 51 -53.66 -1.36 -6.51
C ASP A 51 -52.15 -1.16 -6.65
N ASP A 52 -51.73 -0.01 -7.19
CA ASP A 52 -50.33 0.47 -7.18
C ASP A 52 -50.00 1.24 -5.88
N ASP A 53 -50.60 0.82 -4.77
CA ASP A 53 -50.26 1.30 -3.41
C ASP A 53 -49.16 0.41 -2.81
N SER A 54 -48.06 0.23 -3.56
CA SER A 54 -46.84 -0.25 -2.92
C SER A 54 -46.50 0.73 -1.81
N VAL A 55 -46.60 0.28 -0.56
CA VAL A 55 -46.39 1.09 0.64
C VAL A 55 -44.89 1.35 0.76
N SER A 56 -44.36 2.17 -0.14
CA SER A 56 -43.04 2.79 0.03
C SER A 56 -43.17 3.67 1.26
N THR A 57 -42.56 3.24 2.36
CA THR A 57 -42.50 4.05 3.57
C THR A 57 -41.69 5.29 3.26
N ASP A 58 -42.27 6.48 3.48
CA ASP A 58 -41.56 7.74 3.34
C ASP A 58 -40.22 7.70 4.11
N PRO A 59 -39.13 8.22 3.55
CA PRO A 59 -37.84 8.22 4.22
C PRO A 59 -37.92 9.01 5.53
N VAL A 60 -37.33 8.45 6.58
CA VAL A 60 -37.27 9.10 7.90
C VAL A 60 -35.98 9.92 8.02
N ALA A 61 -36.08 11.18 8.41
CA ALA A 61 -34.89 11.99 8.68
C ALA A 61 -34.14 11.46 9.91
N ALA A 62 -32.84 11.20 9.76
CA ALA A 62 -31.97 10.65 10.80
C ALA A 62 -30.67 11.45 10.90
N THR A 63 -30.08 11.51 12.10
CA THR A 63 -28.67 11.87 12.27
C THR A 63 -27.80 10.62 12.19
N ILE A 64 -26.51 10.79 11.88
CA ILE A 64 -25.59 9.64 11.85
C ILE A 64 -25.49 9.01 13.24
N SER A 65 -25.46 9.83 14.29
CA SER A 65 -25.43 9.36 15.68
C SER A 65 -26.61 8.49 16.10
N GLN A 66 -27.81 8.75 15.56
CA GLN A 66 -28.97 7.89 15.81
C GLN A 66 -28.81 6.52 15.13
N LEU A 67 -28.26 6.50 13.92
CA LEU A 67 -27.99 5.25 13.20
C LEU A 67 -26.94 4.42 13.93
N THR A 68 -25.81 5.02 14.30
CA THR A 68 -24.72 4.32 15.00
C THR A 68 -25.12 3.88 16.41
N ALA A 69 -26.07 4.57 17.06
CA ALA A 69 -26.64 4.15 18.35
C ALA A 69 -27.66 3.01 18.24
N GLY A 70 -28.06 2.62 17.02
CA GLY A 70 -29.05 1.57 16.78
C GLY A 70 -30.50 2.00 16.99
N ASP A 71 -30.80 3.29 16.85
CA ASP A 71 -32.17 3.82 17.00
C ASP A 71 -33.12 3.41 15.85
N PHE A 72 -32.54 2.91 14.75
CA PHE A 72 -33.26 2.47 13.56
C PHE A 72 -33.04 0.97 13.31
N ALA A 73 -34.08 0.27 12.84
CA ALA A 73 -33.94 -1.11 12.42
C ALA A 73 -33.23 -1.20 11.05
N PRO A 74 -32.47 -2.26 10.77
CA PRO A 74 -31.99 -2.53 9.41
C PRO A 74 -33.13 -2.52 8.38
N GLU A 75 -32.81 -2.15 7.14
CA GLU A 75 -33.73 -1.91 6.02
C GLU A 75 -34.67 -0.71 6.19
N THR A 76 -34.46 0.14 7.21
CA THR A 76 -35.20 1.40 7.31
C THR A 76 -34.69 2.38 6.26
N LEU A 77 -35.59 2.93 5.45
CA LEU A 77 -35.29 4.01 4.51
C LEU A 77 -35.10 5.32 5.29
N VAL A 78 -33.89 5.88 5.24
CA VAL A 78 -33.53 7.10 5.99
C VAL A 78 -32.98 8.18 5.09
N THR A 79 -33.13 9.44 5.50
CA THR A 79 -32.42 10.59 4.92
C THR A 79 -31.43 11.13 5.94
N VAL A 80 -30.15 11.15 5.60
CA VAL A 80 -29.06 11.70 6.41
C VAL A 80 -28.39 12.87 5.70
N SER A 81 -27.65 13.69 6.43
CA SER A 81 -26.80 14.75 5.86
C SER A 81 -25.44 14.71 6.51
N GLY A 82 -24.39 15.02 5.75
CA GLY A 82 -23.02 15.01 6.25
C GLY A 82 -22.01 15.58 5.26
N VAL A 83 -20.75 15.58 5.66
CA VAL A 83 -19.62 16.00 4.84
C VAL A 83 -18.86 14.76 4.39
N VAL A 84 -18.58 14.62 3.09
CA VAL A 84 -17.76 13.54 2.55
C VAL A 84 -16.34 13.64 3.11
N THR A 85 -15.84 12.59 3.77
CA THR A 85 -14.54 12.61 4.45
C THR A 85 -13.42 11.92 3.68
N THR A 86 -13.75 11.08 2.71
CA THR A 86 -12.81 10.26 1.91
C THR A 86 -13.01 10.48 0.41
N PRO A 87 -12.03 10.10 -0.43
CA PRO A 87 -12.29 9.80 -1.84
C PRO A 87 -13.36 8.70 -1.96
N VAL A 88 -13.94 8.60 -3.15
CA VAL A 88 -14.78 7.44 -3.49
C VAL A 88 -13.85 6.33 -3.96
N TRP A 89 -13.97 5.17 -3.32
CA TRP A 89 -13.33 3.94 -3.77
C TRP A 89 -14.31 3.17 -4.66
N THR A 90 -13.80 2.54 -5.71
CA THR A 90 -14.56 1.67 -6.61
C THR A 90 -13.75 0.41 -6.83
N ASP A 91 -14.41 -0.74 -6.89
CA ASP A 91 -13.73 -1.99 -7.20
C ASP A 91 -13.08 -1.94 -8.59
N GLU A 92 -11.88 -2.53 -8.69
CA GLU A 92 -11.15 -2.62 -9.95
C GLU A 92 -11.82 -3.60 -10.91
N ASP A 93 -12.44 -4.67 -10.38
CA ASP A 93 -13.17 -5.65 -11.18
C ASP A 93 -14.48 -5.00 -11.68
N PRO A 94 -14.63 -4.79 -13.00
CA PRO A 94 -15.88 -4.23 -13.53
C PRO A 94 -17.10 -5.15 -13.35
N GLU A 95 -16.90 -6.43 -13.00
CA GLU A 95 -17.98 -7.34 -12.63
C GLU A 95 -18.44 -7.13 -11.18
N GLU A 96 -17.57 -6.63 -10.31
CA GLU A 96 -17.88 -6.23 -8.94
C GLU A 96 -18.25 -4.74 -8.93
N ALA A 97 -19.54 -4.46 -8.97
CA ALA A 97 -20.04 -3.09 -9.08
C ALA A 97 -20.05 -2.36 -7.73
N ASP A 98 -19.12 -2.61 -6.81
CA ASP A 98 -19.15 -2.05 -5.46
C ASP A 98 -18.38 -0.73 -5.37
N ALA A 99 -18.91 0.20 -4.57
CA ALA A 99 -18.23 1.45 -4.27
C ALA A 99 -18.53 1.95 -2.85
N TYR A 100 -17.54 2.61 -2.26
CA TYR A 100 -17.60 3.09 -0.88
C TYR A 100 -17.09 4.52 -0.76
N PHE A 101 -17.73 5.31 0.10
CA PHE A 101 -17.18 6.56 0.61
C PHE A 101 -17.74 6.83 2.00
N TRP A 102 -17.11 7.70 2.77
CA TRP A 102 -17.52 8.00 4.14
C TRP A 102 -18.06 9.42 4.24
N ILE A 103 -19.06 9.61 5.10
CA ILE A 103 -19.56 10.94 5.47
C ILE A 103 -19.55 11.12 6.98
N GLN A 104 -19.51 12.37 7.44
CA GLN A 104 -19.56 12.69 8.86
C GLN A 104 -20.38 13.97 9.11
N ASP A 105 -21.23 13.97 10.15
CA ASP A 105 -22.14 15.08 10.51
C ASP A 105 -21.68 15.88 11.75
N GLY A 106 -20.49 15.57 12.27
CA GLY A 106 -19.86 16.19 13.44
C GLY A 106 -18.36 15.92 13.47
N SER A 107 -17.68 16.02 14.62
CA SER A 107 -16.22 15.81 14.76
C SER A 107 -15.84 14.80 15.85
N GLY A 108 -16.77 13.93 16.24
CA GLY A 108 -16.61 13.06 17.41
C GLY A 108 -17.23 11.69 17.21
N PRO A 109 -17.18 10.84 18.25
CA PRO A 109 -17.74 9.50 18.19
C PRO A 109 -19.21 9.49 17.75
N GLY A 110 -19.57 8.52 16.93
CA GLY A 110 -20.91 8.29 16.39
C GLY A 110 -21.33 9.27 15.30
N THR A 111 -20.42 10.11 14.79
CA THR A 111 -20.79 11.11 13.76
C THR A 111 -20.49 10.67 12.34
N GLY A 112 -19.88 9.50 12.16
CA GLY A 112 -19.40 8.99 10.87
C GLY A 112 -20.13 7.73 10.43
N ILE A 113 -20.31 7.56 9.13
CA ILE A 113 -20.94 6.37 8.54
C ILE A 113 -20.38 6.12 7.14
N VAL A 114 -20.26 4.84 6.77
CA VAL A 114 -19.92 4.46 5.41
C VAL A 114 -21.16 4.45 4.53
N ILE A 115 -21.00 4.96 3.32
CA ILE A 115 -21.99 4.89 2.25
C ILE A 115 -21.54 3.79 1.30
N TYR A 116 -22.32 2.73 1.23
CA TYR A 116 -22.16 1.67 0.24
C TYR A 116 -23.06 1.99 -0.95
N THR A 117 -22.50 1.93 -2.15
CA THR A 117 -23.23 2.18 -3.38
C THR A 117 -22.67 1.33 -4.51
N PHE A 118 -23.16 1.56 -5.73
CA PHE A 118 -22.78 0.80 -6.89
C PHE A 118 -21.95 1.63 -7.87
N ARG A 119 -21.13 0.95 -8.67
CA ARG A 119 -20.24 1.56 -9.65
C ARG A 119 -20.99 2.44 -10.65
N ASP A 120 -22.16 2.01 -11.14
CA ASP A 120 -22.98 2.80 -12.07
C ASP A 120 -23.49 4.10 -11.43
N VAL A 121 -23.85 4.07 -10.14
CA VAL A 121 -24.21 5.27 -9.37
C VAL A 121 -23.00 6.21 -9.24
N VAL A 122 -21.82 5.69 -8.92
CA VAL A 122 -20.59 6.51 -8.78
C VAL A 122 -20.11 7.08 -10.10
N GLU A 123 -20.20 6.33 -11.20
CA GLU A 123 -19.85 6.81 -12.53
C GLU A 123 -20.71 8.01 -12.93
N GLU A 124 -21.98 8.04 -12.54
CA GLU A 124 -22.86 9.20 -12.72
C GLU A 124 -22.52 10.36 -11.77
N LEU A 125 -22.06 10.04 -10.55
CA LEU A 125 -21.60 11.01 -9.55
C LEU A 125 -20.14 11.45 -9.72
N ALA A 126 -19.44 10.99 -10.76
CA ALA A 126 -18.01 11.18 -10.91
C ALA A 126 -17.61 12.67 -10.85
N GLY A 127 -16.76 13.01 -9.88
CA GLY A 127 -16.30 14.38 -9.63
C GLY A 127 -17.29 15.29 -8.88
N GLN A 128 -18.49 14.82 -8.53
CA GLN A 128 -19.50 15.59 -7.81
C GLN A 128 -19.37 15.48 -6.27
N ILE A 129 -18.75 14.40 -5.78
CA ILE A 129 -18.61 14.10 -4.35
C ILE A 129 -17.14 14.03 -3.88
N PRO A 130 -16.31 15.08 -4.09
CA PRO A 130 -14.97 15.11 -3.52
C PRO A 130 -15.02 15.20 -1.98
N PRO A 131 -13.92 14.84 -1.27
CA PRO A 131 -13.78 15.17 0.15
C PRO A 131 -14.10 16.64 0.42
N GLY A 132 -14.94 16.89 1.44
CA GLY A 132 -15.47 18.21 1.79
C GLY A 132 -16.80 18.57 1.12
N ALA A 133 -17.35 17.75 0.21
CA ALA A 133 -18.71 17.95 -0.29
C ALA A 133 -19.73 17.77 0.84
N GLU A 134 -20.66 18.72 0.97
CA GLU A 134 -21.83 18.57 1.85
C GLU A 134 -22.91 17.83 1.07
N VAL A 135 -23.41 16.72 1.60
CA VAL A 135 -24.36 15.85 0.92
C VAL A 135 -25.58 15.57 1.79
N ARG A 136 -26.73 15.39 1.13
CA ARG A 136 -27.95 14.83 1.69
C ARG A 136 -28.25 13.52 0.95
N ILE A 137 -28.29 12.42 1.68
CA ILE A 137 -28.40 11.07 1.12
C ILE A 137 -29.67 10.41 1.64
N THR A 138 -30.46 9.84 0.75
CA THR A 138 -31.57 8.94 1.08
C THR A 138 -31.19 7.51 0.72
N GLY A 139 -31.31 6.58 1.64
CA GLY A 139 -30.91 5.19 1.40
C GLY A 139 -31.38 4.25 2.50
N ASN A 140 -31.18 2.95 2.29
CA ASN A 140 -31.55 1.95 3.29
C ASN A 140 -30.43 1.83 4.32
N TYR A 141 -30.79 1.97 5.59
CA TYR A 141 -29.89 1.67 6.69
C TYR A 141 -29.62 0.17 6.76
N ALA A 142 -28.35 -0.23 6.80
CA ALA A 142 -27.95 -1.63 6.88
C ALA A 142 -26.82 -1.82 7.89
N ILE A 143 -26.68 -3.04 8.41
CA ILE A 143 -25.61 -3.42 9.34
C ILE A 143 -24.95 -4.73 8.86
N PRO A 144 -24.26 -4.73 7.71
CA PRO A 144 -23.48 -5.90 7.32
C PRO A 144 -22.30 -6.06 8.27
N PHE A 145 -22.00 -7.30 8.67
CA PHE A 145 -20.84 -7.62 9.50
C PHE A 145 -20.68 -6.73 10.75
N ASP A 146 -21.81 -6.40 11.39
CA ASP A 146 -21.89 -5.62 12.63
C ASP A 146 -21.42 -4.15 12.56
N PHE A 147 -21.32 -3.54 11.37
CA PHE A 147 -21.06 -2.10 11.23
C PHE A 147 -22.18 -1.34 10.48
N PRO A 148 -22.57 -0.14 10.94
CA PRO A 148 -23.64 0.64 10.32
C PRO A 148 -23.21 1.22 8.97
N GLN A 149 -24.10 1.15 7.98
CA GLN A 149 -23.93 1.79 6.68
C GLN A 149 -25.24 2.31 6.09
N ILE A 150 -25.15 3.20 5.11
CA ILE A 150 -26.28 3.54 4.23
C ILE A 150 -26.05 2.94 2.85
N ARG A 151 -27.03 2.18 2.35
CA ARG A 151 -27.04 1.70 0.97
C ARG A 151 -27.72 2.73 0.05
N LEU A 152 -26.93 3.36 -0.80
CA LEU A 152 -27.38 4.28 -1.84
C LEU A 152 -27.52 3.53 -3.16
N SER A 153 -28.75 3.37 -3.67
CA SER A 153 -29.02 2.55 -4.87
C SER A 153 -29.26 3.36 -6.15
N GLN A 154 -29.43 4.68 -6.06
CA GLN A 154 -29.77 5.54 -7.19
C GLN A 154 -29.16 6.92 -7.00
N VAL A 155 -28.70 7.54 -8.09
CA VAL A 155 -28.11 8.89 -8.10
C VAL A 155 -29.06 9.95 -7.55
N ASP A 156 -30.36 9.88 -7.89
CA ASP A 156 -31.38 10.86 -7.51
C ASP A 156 -31.60 10.94 -6.00
N ASN A 157 -31.12 9.94 -5.26
CA ASN A 157 -31.18 9.90 -3.81
C ASN A 157 -29.98 10.57 -3.13
N LEU A 158 -29.04 11.12 -3.89
CA LEU A 158 -27.94 11.95 -3.39
C LEU A 158 -28.07 13.37 -3.93
N GLU A 159 -28.07 14.34 -3.01
CA GLU A 159 -28.00 15.76 -3.33
C GLU A 159 -26.72 16.35 -2.75
N VAL A 160 -25.89 16.98 -3.58
CA VAL A 160 -24.78 17.81 -3.12
C VAL A 160 -25.34 19.17 -2.73
N THR A 161 -25.43 19.45 -1.43
CA THR A 161 -26.02 20.67 -0.88
C THR A 161 -25.03 21.82 -0.77
N GLY A 162 -23.74 21.54 -0.84
CA GLY A 162 -22.68 22.53 -0.65
C GLY A 162 -21.29 21.95 -0.58
N SER A 163 -20.38 22.71 0.03
CA SER A 163 -19.01 22.29 0.31
C SER A 163 -18.53 22.95 1.60
N SER A 164 -17.85 22.19 2.45
CA SER A 164 -17.26 22.66 3.69
C SER A 164 -15.79 22.28 3.79
N GLN A 165 -15.13 22.70 4.87
CA GLN A 165 -13.91 22.05 5.30
C GLN A 165 -14.23 20.65 5.81
N LEU A 166 -13.25 19.75 5.76
CA LEU A 166 -13.35 18.47 6.43
C LEU A 166 -13.60 18.66 7.92
N PRO A 167 -14.41 17.80 8.57
CA PRO A 167 -14.52 17.79 10.01
C PRO A 167 -13.16 17.64 10.67
N ALA A 168 -12.99 18.25 11.85
CA ALA A 168 -11.78 18.05 12.63
C ALA A 168 -11.64 16.56 12.98
N ALA A 169 -10.44 16.00 12.78
CA ALA A 169 -10.15 14.63 13.15
C ALA A 169 -10.26 14.45 14.67
N HIS A 170 -10.90 13.37 15.10
CA HIS A 170 -11.00 13.01 16.51
C HIS A 170 -9.65 12.45 17.01
N PRO A 171 -9.03 13.03 18.05
CA PRO A 171 -7.77 12.52 18.57
C PRO A 171 -7.99 11.16 19.25
N ILE A 172 -7.20 10.17 18.87
CA ILE A 172 -7.16 8.83 19.47
C ILE A 172 -5.72 8.46 19.84
N THR A 173 -5.59 7.38 20.61
CA THR A 173 -4.35 6.66 20.87
C THR A 173 -4.38 5.31 20.15
N PRO A 174 -3.23 4.65 19.89
CA PRO A 174 -3.23 3.32 19.28
C PRO A 174 -4.08 2.30 20.04
N ASP A 175 -4.12 2.38 21.37
CA ASP A 175 -4.93 1.50 22.24
C ASP A 175 -6.43 1.55 21.93
N ASP A 176 -6.95 2.64 21.35
CA ASP A 176 -8.37 2.80 21.03
C ASP A 176 -8.83 1.95 19.84
N ILE A 177 -7.89 1.51 18.99
CA ILE A 177 -8.13 0.66 17.81
C ILE A 177 -7.18 -0.56 17.76
N ALA A 178 -6.51 -0.88 18.87
CA ALA A 178 -5.47 -1.91 18.89
C ALA A 178 -6.04 -3.33 18.76
N SER A 179 -5.24 -4.26 18.21
CA SER A 179 -5.63 -5.67 18.03
C SER A 179 -6.93 -5.84 17.24
N GLY A 180 -7.21 -4.92 16.31
CA GLY A 180 -8.42 -4.95 15.49
C GLY A 180 -9.72 -4.65 16.26
N GLN A 181 -9.65 -4.12 17.49
CA GLN A 181 -10.85 -3.79 18.26
C GLN A 181 -10.98 -2.29 18.40
N ALA A 182 -12.16 -1.75 18.11
CA ALA A 182 -12.48 -0.34 18.34
C ALA A 182 -13.86 -0.18 18.97
N ASP A 183 -14.05 0.90 19.71
CA ASP A 183 -15.40 1.31 20.12
C ASP A 183 -16.27 1.53 18.88
N ALA A 184 -17.49 1.02 18.88
CA ALA A 184 -18.39 1.10 17.73
C ALA A 184 -18.64 2.53 17.25
N GLU A 185 -18.60 3.50 18.17
CA GLU A 185 -18.74 4.93 17.87
C GLU A 185 -17.53 5.53 17.11
N LEU A 186 -16.37 4.85 17.08
CA LEU A 186 -15.23 5.27 16.28
C LEU A 186 -15.34 4.83 14.81
N ILE A 187 -16.16 3.82 14.52
CA ILE A 187 -16.30 3.31 13.15
C ILE A 187 -16.93 4.39 12.26
N GLY A 188 -16.26 4.67 11.15
CA GLY A 188 -16.68 5.61 10.13
C GLY A 188 -16.28 7.07 10.34
N ILE A 189 -15.67 7.42 11.48
CA ILE A 189 -15.21 8.79 11.73
C ILE A 189 -13.76 9.01 11.30
N LEU A 190 -13.43 10.25 10.97
CA LEU A 190 -12.08 10.73 10.78
C LEU A 190 -11.38 10.87 12.13
N VAL A 191 -10.29 10.14 12.32
CA VAL A 191 -9.47 10.16 13.54
C VAL A 191 -8.05 10.62 13.25
N THR A 192 -7.31 10.98 14.30
CA THR A 192 -5.88 11.25 14.24
C THR A 192 -5.18 10.71 15.47
N MET A 193 -4.00 10.13 15.28
CA MET A 193 -3.08 9.73 16.34
C MET A 193 -1.70 10.36 16.09
N GLU A 194 -0.92 10.50 17.16
CA GLU A 194 0.41 11.11 17.10
C GLU A 194 1.41 10.28 17.90
N GLY A 195 2.66 10.24 17.43
CA GLY A 195 3.80 9.77 18.21
C GLY A 195 3.79 8.28 18.55
N ALA A 196 3.60 7.41 17.56
CA ALA A 196 3.70 5.97 17.73
C ALA A 196 4.74 5.35 16.79
N LEU A 197 5.35 4.25 17.24
CA LEU A 197 6.32 3.50 16.45
C LEU A 197 5.58 2.51 15.54
N VAL A 198 6.01 2.45 14.28
CA VAL A 198 5.63 1.38 13.37
C VAL A 198 6.23 0.08 13.89
N THR A 199 5.39 -0.90 14.19
CA THR A 199 5.79 -2.22 14.72
C THR A 199 5.95 -3.24 13.61
N GLU A 200 5.19 -3.09 12.52
CA GLU A 200 5.27 -3.90 11.30
C GLU A 200 4.99 -3.01 10.09
N GLY A 201 5.78 -3.10 9.02
CA GLY A 201 5.53 -2.36 7.77
C GLY A 201 4.57 -3.11 6.82
N PRO A 202 4.18 -2.50 5.69
CA PRO A 202 3.26 -3.10 4.72
C PRO A 202 3.95 -4.17 3.86
N SER A 203 3.44 -5.40 3.84
CA SER A 203 4.05 -6.51 3.13
C SER A 203 3.04 -7.31 2.32
N TYR A 204 3.51 -8.14 1.39
CA TYR A 204 2.61 -9.06 0.68
C TYR A 204 1.92 -10.06 1.64
N ALA A 205 2.61 -10.46 2.71
CA ALA A 205 2.05 -11.38 3.70
C ALA A 205 0.91 -10.77 4.52
N THR A 206 0.92 -9.43 4.66
CA THR A 206 -0.10 -8.65 5.36
C THR A 206 -1.07 -7.97 4.40
N TYR A 207 -1.05 -8.32 3.11
CA TYR A 207 -1.86 -7.65 2.08
C TYR A 207 -1.71 -6.12 2.09
N TYR A 208 -0.49 -5.64 2.30
CA TYR A 208 -0.12 -4.22 2.39
C TYR A 208 -0.67 -3.47 3.62
N GLU A 209 -1.24 -4.20 4.59
CA GLU A 209 -1.52 -3.67 5.92
C GLU A 209 -0.22 -3.53 6.74
N TRP A 210 -0.19 -2.52 7.61
CA TRP A 210 0.92 -2.25 8.52
C TRP A 210 0.42 -1.93 9.94
N GLU A 211 1.30 -2.06 10.93
CA GLU A 211 0.96 -1.87 12.33
C GLU A 211 1.73 -0.71 12.97
N VAL A 212 1.03 0.11 13.74
CA VAL A 212 1.61 1.23 14.49
C VAL A 212 1.06 1.29 15.90
N GLY A 213 1.92 1.00 16.88
CA GLY A 213 1.50 0.92 18.28
C GLY A 213 0.37 -0.08 18.55
N GLY A 214 0.22 -1.13 17.73
CA GLY A 214 -0.87 -2.11 17.82
C GLY A 214 -2.11 -1.79 16.99
N ALA A 215 -2.20 -0.60 16.40
CA ALA A 215 -3.26 -0.22 15.46
C ALA A 215 -2.94 -0.73 14.06
N ILE A 216 -3.94 -1.31 13.38
CA ILE A 216 -3.82 -1.77 11.99
C ILE A 216 -4.16 -0.61 11.05
N VAL A 217 -3.32 -0.41 10.05
CA VAL A 217 -3.51 0.59 9.00
C VAL A 217 -3.51 -0.12 7.65
N ASP A 218 -4.47 0.23 6.81
CA ASP A 218 -4.74 -0.40 5.52
C ASP A 218 -4.46 0.60 4.39
N ASP A 219 -4.03 0.10 3.23
CA ASP A 219 -3.73 0.93 2.05
C ASP A 219 -4.95 1.20 1.16
N PHE A 220 -6.16 0.85 1.63
CA PHE A 220 -7.44 1.00 0.93
C PHE A 220 -7.58 2.26 0.05
N PHE A 221 -7.12 3.43 0.52
CA PHE A 221 -7.05 4.65 -0.30
C PHE A 221 -5.63 5.13 -0.60
N TYR A 222 -4.68 4.82 0.27
CA TYR A 222 -3.32 5.34 0.17
C TYR A 222 -2.31 4.36 0.75
N TYR A 223 -1.42 3.87 -0.12
CA TYR A 223 -0.25 3.11 0.28
C TYR A 223 0.79 4.02 0.91
N ALA A 224 1.02 3.84 2.21
CA ALA A 224 2.07 4.53 2.94
C ALA A 224 3.31 3.63 3.04
N ASP A 225 4.40 4.07 2.43
CA ASP A 225 5.64 3.29 2.43
C ASP A 225 6.44 3.50 3.71
N VAL A 226 6.01 2.85 4.78
CA VAL A 226 6.59 2.93 6.13
C VAL A 226 7.27 1.62 6.49
N GLN A 227 8.31 1.67 7.33
CA GLN A 227 8.98 0.44 7.79
C GLN A 227 8.95 0.34 9.31
N ALA A 228 9.16 -0.87 9.82
CA ALA A 228 9.31 -1.11 11.25
C ALA A 228 10.36 -0.17 11.87
N ASN A 229 10.07 0.30 13.08
CA ASN A 229 10.84 1.29 13.84
C ASN A 229 10.78 2.74 13.33
N TYR A 230 10.03 3.03 12.27
CA TYR A 230 9.76 4.42 11.92
C TYR A 230 8.91 5.06 13.03
N LEU A 231 9.22 6.32 13.37
CA LEU A 231 8.39 7.09 14.28
C LEU A 231 7.34 7.82 13.44
N MET A 232 6.11 7.33 13.50
CA MET A 232 4.96 8.05 13.00
C MET A 232 4.69 9.23 13.94
N THR A 233 4.77 10.44 13.39
CA THR A 233 4.55 11.69 14.12
C THR A 233 3.08 12.12 14.08
N ARG A 234 2.41 11.89 12.95
CA ARG A 234 0.96 12.07 12.79
C ARG A 234 0.42 11.06 11.79
N LEU A 235 -0.70 10.44 12.14
CA LEU A 235 -1.44 9.54 11.28
C LEU A 235 -2.92 9.87 11.41
N SER A 236 -3.58 10.13 10.29
CA SER A 236 -5.00 10.44 10.20
C SER A 236 -5.68 9.51 9.21
N GLY A 237 -6.99 9.33 9.32
CA GLY A 237 -7.73 8.45 8.42
C GLY A 237 -9.12 8.14 8.95
N VAL A 238 -9.94 7.46 8.17
CA VAL A 238 -11.23 6.96 8.66
C VAL A 238 -11.05 5.60 9.32
N VAL A 239 -11.70 5.36 10.45
CA VAL A 239 -11.71 4.01 11.04
C VAL A 239 -12.77 3.19 10.32
N HIS A 240 -12.43 1.98 9.92
CA HIS A 240 -13.34 1.05 9.27
C HIS A 240 -13.23 -0.34 9.89
N MET A 241 -14.32 -1.10 9.88
CA MET A 241 -14.34 -2.48 10.34
C MET A 241 -14.34 -3.42 9.13
N SER A 242 -13.27 -4.19 8.96
CA SER A 242 -13.16 -5.18 7.89
C SER A 242 -12.78 -6.55 8.45
N TYR A 243 -13.53 -7.59 8.10
CA TYR A 243 -13.27 -8.98 8.52
C TYR A 243 -13.11 -9.20 10.04
N GLY A 244 -13.71 -8.32 10.85
CA GLY A 244 -13.66 -8.40 12.32
C GLY A 244 -12.55 -7.56 12.96
N ASP A 245 -11.74 -6.88 12.14
CA ASP A 245 -10.67 -5.99 12.59
C ASP A 245 -10.99 -4.53 12.26
N ALA A 246 -10.88 -3.67 13.27
CA ALA A 246 -10.86 -2.23 13.12
C ALA A 246 -9.52 -1.79 12.54
N LYS A 247 -9.58 -1.06 11.44
CA LYS A 247 -8.45 -0.55 10.69
C LYS A 247 -8.57 0.94 10.47
N LEU A 248 -7.45 1.61 10.32
CA LEU A 248 -7.39 2.99 9.87
C LEU A 248 -7.09 3.06 8.37
N PHE A 249 -7.87 3.84 7.63
CA PHE A 249 -7.68 4.07 6.20
C PHE A 249 -7.18 5.52 5.97
N PRO A 250 -5.87 5.76 5.83
CA PRO A 250 -5.33 7.05 5.43
C PRO A 250 -5.82 7.38 4.03
N ARG A 251 -6.20 8.63 3.78
CA ARG A 251 -6.88 8.99 2.54
C ARG A 251 -5.93 9.47 1.44
N TRP A 252 -4.79 10.00 1.83
CA TRP A 252 -3.75 10.56 0.96
C TRP A 252 -2.45 10.76 1.75
N ALA A 253 -1.36 11.15 1.07
CA ALA A 253 -0.03 11.30 1.67
C ALA A 253 0.01 12.20 2.92
N ASP A 254 -0.70 13.35 2.92
CA ASP A 254 -0.74 14.25 4.09
C ASP A 254 -1.38 13.62 5.34
N ASP A 255 -2.07 12.48 5.23
CA ASP A 255 -2.59 11.77 6.39
C ASP A 255 -1.51 10.96 7.11
N VAL A 256 -0.33 10.70 6.50
CA VAL A 256 0.73 9.88 7.10
C VAL A 256 2.04 10.66 7.16
N VAL A 257 2.45 11.05 8.37
CA VAL A 257 3.67 11.83 8.62
C VAL A 257 4.57 11.06 9.58
N TYR A 258 5.77 10.76 9.15
CA TYR A 258 6.74 9.98 9.93
C TYR A 258 8.14 10.54 9.76
N THR A 259 9.03 10.17 10.68
CA THR A 259 10.45 10.46 10.59
C THR A 259 11.23 9.19 10.24
N TYR A 260 12.07 9.30 9.22
CA TYR A 260 13.01 8.27 8.82
C TYR A 260 14.15 8.17 9.83
N PRO A 261 14.35 7.01 10.49
CA PRO A 261 15.46 6.82 11.40
C PRO A 261 16.81 7.06 10.70
N GLY A 262 17.62 7.98 11.23
CA GLY A 262 18.95 8.28 10.70
C GLY A 262 19.02 9.39 9.65
N CYS A 263 17.88 9.93 9.21
CA CYS A 263 17.85 11.06 8.28
C CYS A 263 18.12 12.40 8.98
N ASP A 264 18.91 13.26 8.34
CA ASP A 264 19.15 14.63 8.78
C ASP A 264 18.20 15.60 8.07
N THR A 265 17.45 16.40 8.84
CA THR A 265 16.57 17.46 8.32
C THR A 265 17.29 18.53 7.49
N ALA A 266 18.62 18.61 7.57
CA ALA A 266 19.43 19.48 6.73
C ALA A 266 19.60 18.96 5.29
N TRP A 267 19.39 17.67 5.05
CA TRP A 267 19.41 17.09 3.72
C TRP A 267 18.15 17.51 2.98
N THR A 268 18.32 18.37 1.98
CA THR A 268 17.23 18.93 1.18
C THR A 268 17.67 19.02 -0.27
N GLY A 269 16.70 19.17 -1.18
CA GLY A 269 16.94 19.32 -2.62
C GLY A 269 16.78 18.01 -3.38
N SER A 270 16.32 18.13 -4.64
CA SER A 270 16.15 16.99 -5.55
C SER A 270 17.42 16.65 -6.34
N ASP A 271 18.56 17.23 -5.97
CA ASP A 271 19.91 16.99 -6.48
C ASP A 271 20.85 16.32 -5.45
N ASN A 272 20.33 15.98 -4.27
CA ASN A 272 21.06 15.38 -3.16
C ASN A 272 20.51 13.99 -2.86
N LEU A 273 21.34 12.96 -3.02
CA LEU A 273 20.91 11.58 -2.88
C LEU A 273 20.42 11.22 -1.48
N GLN A 274 21.06 11.77 -0.44
CA GLN A 274 20.61 11.58 0.94
C GLN A 274 19.25 12.23 1.17
N ALA A 275 18.96 13.36 0.50
CA ALA A 275 17.66 14.02 0.59
C ALA A 275 16.56 13.25 -0.17
N LEU A 276 16.90 12.62 -1.30
CA LEU A 276 16.01 11.73 -2.06
C LEU A 276 15.62 10.51 -1.20
N ASN A 277 16.61 9.75 -0.73
CA ASN A 277 16.39 8.54 0.09
C ASN A 277 15.79 8.84 1.47
N CYS A 278 15.92 10.07 1.97
CA CYS A 278 15.22 10.53 3.18
C CYS A 278 13.87 11.18 2.90
N ARG A 279 13.36 11.05 1.67
CA ARG A 279 12.08 11.57 1.17
C ARG A 279 11.81 13.02 1.53
N SER A 280 12.88 13.81 1.54
CA SER A 280 12.78 15.27 1.62
C SER A 280 12.36 15.89 0.28
N THR A 281 12.37 15.07 -0.77
CA THR A 281 11.85 15.37 -2.11
C THR A 281 10.58 14.54 -2.33
N PRO A 282 9.46 15.14 -2.75
CA PRO A 282 8.22 14.40 -3.03
C PRO A 282 8.41 13.33 -4.11
N VAL A 283 7.73 12.20 -3.95
CA VAL A 283 7.58 11.19 -5.02
C VAL A 283 6.93 11.84 -6.25
N GLU A 284 7.27 11.34 -7.45
CA GLU A 284 6.85 11.87 -8.76
C GLU A 284 7.36 13.28 -9.07
N SER A 285 8.38 13.76 -8.34
CA SER A 285 8.96 15.08 -8.60
C SER A 285 10.26 15.00 -9.42
N PRO A 286 10.56 16.03 -10.24
CA PRO A 286 11.79 16.07 -11.00
C PRO A 286 13.04 16.05 -10.10
N ALA A 287 13.97 15.17 -10.43
CA ALA A 287 15.20 14.96 -9.69
C ALA A 287 16.42 14.80 -10.61
N SER A 288 17.59 14.96 -10.00
CA SER A 288 18.88 14.76 -10.63
C SER A 288 19.88 14.26 -9.60
N ALA A 289 20.99 13.71 -10.04
CA ALA A 289 22.11 13.36 -9.17
C ALA A 289 23.39 13.42 -9.99
N SER A 290 24.53 13.73 -9.37
CA SER A 290 25.80 13.86 -10.09
C SER A 290 26.93 13.18 -9.35
N GLY A 291 27.93 12.71 -10.10
CA GLY A 291 29.10 12.05 -9.55
C GLY A 291 28.81 10.66 -8.96
N LEU A 292 27.72 10.00 -9.35
CA LEU A 292 27.38 8.67 -8.85
C LEU A 292 28.29 7.62 -9.50
N VAL A 293 28.71 6.61 -8.74
CA VAL A 293 29.50 5.48 -9.25
C VAL A 293 28.60 4.28 -9.45
N VAL A 294 28.57 3.73 -10.66
CA VAL A 294 27.80 2.51 -10.97
C VAL A 294 28.43 1.30 -10.28
N VAL A 295 27.66 0.62 -9.42
CA VAL A 295 28.14 -0.51 -8.60
C VAL A 295 27.59 -1.85 -9.02
N SER A 296 26.41 -1.89 -9.66
CA SER A 296 25.79 -3.12 -10.16
C SER A 296 24.79 -2.86 -11.28
N PRO A 297 24.70 -3.70 -12.34
CA PRO A 297 23.50 -3.79 -13.16
C PRO A 297 22.36 -4.48 -12.39
N GLU A 298 21.12 -4.09 -12.58
CA GLU A 298 19.93 -4.82 -12.10
C GLU A 298 19.45 -5.75 -13.22
N THR A 299 19.75 -7.04 -13.11
CA THR A 299 19.59 -8.01 -14.20
C THR A 299 18.14 -8.43 -14.42
N TRP A 300 17.25 -8.25 -13.44
CA TRP A 300 15.85 -8.67 -13.56
C TRP A 300 15.05 -7.83 -14.54
N TYR A 301 15.20 -6.51 -14.46
CA TYR A 301 14.45 -5.57 -15.29
C TYR A 301 15.12 -5.29 -16.63
N GLY A 302 16.39 -5.69 -16.82
CA GLY A 302 17.14 -5.51 -18.07
C GLY A 302 17.67 -4.10 -18.31
N ASP A 303 16.97 -3.07 -17.83
CA ASP A 303 17.23 -1.66 -18.13
C ASP A 303 17.43 -0.80 -16.87
N ALA A 304 17.98 -1.39 -15.81
CA ALA A 304 18.21 -0.72 -14.53
C ALA A 304 19.62 -1.00 -13.97
N PHE A 305 20.11 -0.11 -13.11
CA PHE A 305 21.40 -0.27 -12.43
C PHE A 305 21.45 0.50 -11.12
N TYR A 306 22.27 0.03 -10.19
CA TYR A 306 22.53 0.70 -8.92
C TYR A 306 23.75 1.61 -9.03
N ALA A 307 23.65 2.80 -8.44
CA ALA A 307 24.75 3.73 -8.34
C ALA A 307 24.85 4.32 -6.93
N VAL A 308 26.06 4.66 -6.51
CA VAL A 308 26.34 5.20 -5.17
C VAL A 308 27.06 6.54 -5.23
N ASP A 309 26.73 7.48 -4.35
CA ASP A 309 27.55 8.66 -4.10
C ASP A 309 28.80 8.23 -3.30
N PRO A 310 30.01 8.37 -3.87
CA PRO A 310 31.23 7.89 -3.23
C PRO A 310 31.66 8.70 -2.00
N ASN A 311 30.98 9.82 -1.70
CA ASN A 311 31.36 10.74 -0.63
C ASN A 311 30.54 10.58 0.65
N VAL A 312 29.56 9.67 0.67
CA VAL A 312 28.67 9.44 1.81
C VAL A 312 28.70 7.96 2.22
N SER A 313 28.44 7.69 3.49
CA SER A 313 28.48 6.33 4.05
C SER A 313 27.10 5.77 4.40
N ALA A 314 26.03 6.54 4.18
CA ALA A 314 24.64 6.18 4.45
C ALA A 314 23.72 7.01 3.55
N PHE A 315 22.60 6.40 3.13
CA PHE A 315 21.60 6.99 2.23
C PHE A 315 22.20 7.47 0.89
N GLY A 316 23.30 6.85 0.47
CA GLY A 316 24.06 7.24 -0.71
C GLY A 316 23.89 6.32 -1.90
N GLY A 317 23.00 5.33 -1.84
CA GLY A 317 22.75 4.40 -2.92
C GLY A 317 21.38 4.68 -3.53
N ILE A 318 21.22 4.40 -4.82
CA ILE A 318 19.91 4.51 -5.48
C ILE A 318 19.81 3.56 -6.67
N LEU A 319 18.60 3.11 -6.95
CA LEU A 319 18.27 2.42 -8.20
C LEU A 319 18.02 3.46 -9.30
N ILE A 320 18.70 3.31 -10.44
CA ILE A 320 18.37 4.03 -11.67
C ILE A 320 17.55 3.09 -12.53
N TYR A 321 16.29 3.44 -12.79
CA TYR A 321 15.34 2.64 -13.56
C TYR A 321 14.94 3.37 -14.84
N SER A 322 15.02 2.68 -15.98
CA SER A 322 14.56 3.23 -17.25
C SER A 322 13.12 2.81 -17.54
N GLU A 323 12.23 3.78 -17.80
CA GLU A 323 10.85 3.49 -18.23
C GLU A 323 10.78 3.03 -19.70
N SER A 324 11.85 3.21 -20.46
CA SER A 324 12.01 2.73 -21.82
C SER A 324 13.02 1.59 -21.90
N ASP A 325 12.76 0.57 -22.72
CA ASP A 325 13.67 -0.58 -22.96
C ASP A 325 14.95 -0.21 -23.76
N ASP A 326 15.36 1.06 -23.75
CA ASP A 326 16.39 1.65 -24.61
C ASP A 326 17.59 2.22 -23.80
N THR A 327 17.76 1.86 -22.53
CA THR A 327 18.88 2.36 -21.71
C THR A 327 20.09 1.42 -21.72
N THR A 328 21.20 1.92 -22.23
CA THR A 328 22.51 1.27 -22.15
C THR A 328 23.04 1.36 -20.73
N ILE A 329 23.09 0.23 -20.01
CA ILE A 329 23.68 0.18 -18.67
C ILE A 329 25.18 0.57 -18.72
N PRO A 330 25.61 1.60 -17.97
CA PRO A 330 27.03 1.98 -17.92
C PRO A 330 27.89 0.87 -17.31
N ALA A 331 29.16 0.80 -17.71
CA ALA A 331 30.09 -0.17 -17.14
C ALA A 331 30.29 0.06 -15.63
N LEU A 332 30.49 -1.03 -14.87
CA LEU A 332 30.83 -0.95 -13.45
C LEU A 332 32.02 0.00 -13.20
N GLY A 333 31.87 0.88 -12.20
CA GLY A 333 32.85 1.90 -11.85
C GLY A 333 32.75 3.17 -12.71
N SER A 334 31.85 3.25 -13.70
CA SER A 334 31.58 4.51 -14.39
C SER A 334 31.08 5.56 -13.40
N ILE A 335 31.57 6.78 -13.54
CA ILE A 335 31.03 7.96 -12.84
C ILE A 335 29.98 8.56 -13.76
N VAL A 336 28.75 8.72 -13.27
CA VAL A 336 27.60 9.18 -14.06
C VAL A 336 26.90 10.34 -13.37
N ASP A 337 26.34 11.23 -14.21
CA ASP A 337 25.33 12.20 -13.78
C ASP A 337 23.99 11.80 -14.39
N ILE A 338 22.95 11.88 -13.57
CA ILE A 338 21.56 11.57 -13.90
C ILE A 338 20.79 12.89 -13.97
N ASN A 339 20.21 13.18 -15.13
CA ASN A 339 19.52 14.42 -15.43
C ASN A 339 18.10 14.15 -15.94
N ASN A 340 17.16 15.05 -15.66
CA ASN A 340 15.75 14.93 -16.08
C ASN A 340 15.12 13.59 -15.64
N ALA A 341 15.47 13.12 -14.44
CA ALA A 341 14.82 11.97 -13.85
C ALA A 341 13.59 12.40 -13.06
N GLU A 342 12.76 11.43 -12.71
CA GLU A 342 11.70 11.55 -11.71
C GLU A 342 12.11 10.73 -10.48
N PHE A 343 12.04 11.32 -9.29
CA PHE A 343 12.21 10.56 -8.06
C PHE A 343 10.94 9.77 -7.79
N ASN A 344 11.08 8.47 -7.53
CA ASN A 344 9.97 7.59 -7.26
C ASN A 344 10.31 6.60 -6.14
N GLU A 345 9.27 6.08 -5.49
CA GLU A 345 9.34 5.02 -4.49
C GLU A 345 8.56 3.84 -5.02
N TYR A 346 9.23 2.70 -5.18
CA TYR A 346 8.58 1.51 -5.74
C TYR A 346 8.88 0.28 -4.90
N ARG A 347 7.83 -0.21 -4.22
CA ARG A 347 7.87 -1.43 -3.39
C ARG A 347 8.91 -1.36 -2.28
N GLY A 348 9.18 -0.18 -1.75
CA GLY A 348 10.20 0.09 -0.74
C GLY A 348 11.58 0.40 -1.28
N ASN A 349 11.78 0.51 -2.61
CA ASN A 349 13.03 1.06 -3.16
C ASN A 349 12.85 2.51 -3.62
N SER A 350 13.73 3.38 -3.14
CA SER A 350 14.07 4.67 -3.71
C SER A 350 14.71 4.50 -5.10
N GLN A 351 14.13 5.18 -6.10
CA GLN A 351 14.63 5.12 -7.47
C GLN A 351 14.56 6.46 -8.21
N LEU A 352 15.46 6.62 -9.18
CA LEU A 352 15.38 7.65 -10.21
C LEU A 352 14.89 7.02 -11.50
N VAL A 353 13.70 7.41 -11.94
CA VAL A 353 13.08 6.97 -13.19
C VAL A 353 13.56 7.87 -14.32
N ILE A 354 14.13 7.28 -15.38
CA ILE A 354 14.65 7.99 -16.55
C ILE A 354 13.97 7.53 -17.84
N ALA A 355 13.81 8.45 -18.79
CA ALA A 355 13.18 8.19 -20.09
C ALA A 355 14.15 7.62 -21.17
N GLY A 356 15.36 7.22 -20.79
CA GLY A 356 16.37 6.67 -21.72
C GLY A 356 17.78 7.26 -21.57
N ASP A 357 18.70 6.82 -22.43
CA ASP A 357 20.14 7.14 -22.42
C ASP A 357 20.49 8.63 -22.29
N THR A 358 19.66 9.53 -22.82
CA THR A 358 19.94 10.98 -22.77
C THR A 358 19.92 11.56 -21.35
N ALA A 359 19.32 10.85 -20.39
CA ALA A 359 19.33 11.21 -18.98
C ALA A 359 20.67 10.88 -18.30
N VAL A 360 21.49 10.00 -18.87
CA VAL A 360 22.72 9.48 -18.26
C VAL A 360 23.95 10.02 -18.98
N SER A 361 24.78 10.79 -18.28
CA SER A 361 26.07 11.25 -18.82
C SER A 361 27.23 10.63 -18.06
N ASN A 362 28.07 9.86 -18.75
CA ASN A 362 29.31 9.33 -18.18
C ASN A 362 30.37 10.44 -18.11
N THR A 363 30.84 10.75 -16.90
CA THR A 363 31.80 11.82 -16.61
C THR A 363 33.18 11.31 -16.21
N GLY A 364 33.35 10.00 -16.01
CA GLY A 364 34.63 9.43 -15.61
C GLY A 364 34.58 7.97 -15.19
N THR A 365 35.61 7.54 -14.47
CA THR A 365 35.73 6.17 -13.95
C THR A 365 36.35 6.18 -12.57
N HIS A 366 35.72 5.48 -11.64
CA HIS A 366 36.22 5.18 -10.30
C HIS A 366 37.03 3.87 -10.36
N SER A 367 38.31 3.91 -9.96
CA SER A 367 39.23 2.80 -10.15
C SER A 367 39.07 1.66 -9.14
N ASP A 368 38.39 1.89 -8.02
CA ASP A 368 38.29 0.93 -6.91
C ASP A 368 36.86 0.90 -6.34
N ILE A 369 35.98 0.12 -6.97
CA ILE A 369 34.58 -0.04 -6.52
C ILE A 369 34.52 -0.67 -5.12
N ALA A 370 35.45 -1.55 -4.78
CA ALA A 370 35.45 -2.24 -3.48
C ALA A 370 35.64 -1.27 -2.32
N SER A 371 36.38 -0.17 -2.52
CA SER A 371 36.52 0.89 -1.52
C SER A 371 35.24 1.66 -1.20
N LEU A 372 34.20 1.54 -2.04
CA LEU A 372 32.89 2.16 -1.81
C LEU A 372 32.00 1.33 -0.89
N ALA A 373 32.38 0.07 -0.63
CA ALA A 373 31.56 -0.81 0.17
C ALA A 373 31.54 -0.39 1.66
N VAL A 374 30.34 -0.21 2.20
CA VAL A 374 30.16 0.08 3.63
C VAL A 374 30.27 -1.22 4.43
N SER A 375 31.13 -1.22 5.45
CA SER A 375 31.29 -2.39 6.32
C SER A 375 30.13 -2.51 7.32
N VAL A 376 29.38 -3.60 7.22
CA VAL A 376 28.27 -3.93 8.14
C VAL A 376 28.66 -5.19 8.92
N THR A 377 28.77 -5.08 10.25
CA THR A 377 29.21 -6.21 11.09
C THR A 377 28.05 -7.11 11.51
N ASP A 378 26.86 -6.54 11.70
CA ASP A 378 25.65 -7.26 12.05
C ASP A 378 24.67 -7.16 10.87
N PRO A 379 24.41 -8.26 10.14
CA PRO A 379 23.47 -8.22 9.03
C PRO A 379 22.06 -7.81 9.47
N CYS A 380 21.67 -8.03 10.73
CA CYS A 380 20.35 -7.59 11.23
C CYS A 380 20.27 -6.06 11.41
N SER A 381 21.37 -5.31 11.26
CA SER A 381 21.37 -3.84 11.32
C SER A 381 21.20 -3.18 9.94
N ILE A 382 21.00 -3.97 8.88
CA ILE A 382 20.65 -3.43 7.56
C ILE A 382 19.30 -2.72 7.67
N SER A 383 19.19 -1.59 6.97
CA SER A 383 18.07 -0.64 7.04
C SER A 383 18.11 0.29 5.84
N GLU A 384 17.16 1.22 5.77
CA GLU A 384 17.08 2.30 4.78
C GLU A 384 18.41 3.00 4.49
N ALA A 385 19.21 3.22 5.53
CA ALA A 385 20.52 3.88 5.41
C ALA A 385 21.49 3.14 4.46
N HIS A 386 21.22 1.87 4.17
CA HIS A 386 22.02 1.03 3.30
C HIS A 386 21.37 0.80 1.94
N GLU A 387 20.13 1.23 1.71
CA GLU A 387 19.44 0.98 0.45
C GLU A 387 20.22 1.50 -0.76
N GLY A 388 20.32 0.67 -1.81
CA GLY A 388 21.10 0.91 -3.01
C GLY A 388 22.61 0.92 -2.80
N MET A 389 23.10 0.86 -1.56
CA MET A 389 24.52 0.91 -1.24
C MET A 389 25.18 -0.45 -1.49
N LEU A 390 26.45 -0.41 -1.88
CA LEU A 390 27.31 -1.58 -1.80
C LEU A 390 27.73 -1.77 -0.34
N VAL A 391 27.52 -2.97 0.22
CA VAL A 391 27.93 -3.32 1.57
C VAL A 391 28.88 -4.51 1.57
N THR A 392 29.70 -4.62 2.61
CA THR A 392 30.49 -5.82 2.90
C THR A 392 30.24 -6.30 4.33
N ILE A 393 29.93 -7.59 4.47
CA ILE A 393 29.63 -8.27 5.72
C ILE A 393 30.68 -9.36 5.96
N PRO A 394 31.48 -9.28 7.05
CA PRO A 394 32.56 -10.24 7.29
C PRO A 394 32.09 -11.69 7.41
N SER A 395 30.91 -11.91 8.00
CA SER A 395 30.31 -13.22 8.16
C SER A 395 28.79 -13.10 8.28
N VAL A 396 28.06 -13.87 7.48
CA VAL A 396 26.60 -14.00 7.59
C VAL A 396 26.22 -15.48 7.54
N THR A 397 25.33 -15.90 8.43
CA THR A 397 24.78 -17.27 8.41
C THR A 397 23.38 -17.22 7.83
N VAL A 398 23.10 -18.07 6.86
CA VAL A 398 21.78 -18.16 6.22
C VAL A 398 21.14 -19.53 6.42
N LEU A 399 19.81 -19.53 6.53
CA LEU A 399 18.97 -20.71 6.71
C LEU A 399 18.73 -21.43 5.37
N ALA A 400 18.17 -22.63 5.42
CA ALA A 400 17.69 -23.30 4.21
C ALA A 400 16.56 -22.46 3.59
N GLN A 401 16.50 -22.43 2.26
CA GLN A 401 15.38 -21.82 1.57
C GLN A 401 14.12 -22.57 1.99
N ASP A 402 13.08 -21.84 2.39
CA ASP A 402 11.77 -22.45 2.47
C ASP A 402 11.26 -22.78 1.05
N SER A 403 10.22 -23.61 0.96
CA SER A 403 9.66 -24.01 -0.33
C SER A 403 9.18 -22.82 -1.18
N ASN A 404 8.78 -21.71 -0.54
CA ASN A 404 8.25 -20.51 -1.20
C ASN A 404 9.38 -19.57 -1.68
N CYS A 405 10.53 -19.57 -1.01
CA CYS A 405 11.73 -18.78 -1.34
C CYS A 405 12.62 -19.48 -2.37
N SER A 406 12.55 -20.81 -2.46
CA SER A 406 13.41 -21.61 -3.33
C SER A 406 13.29 -21.28 -4.82
N SER A 407 12.09 -20.86 -5.27
CA SER A 407 11.86 -20.47 -6.67
C SER A 407 12.45 -19.11 -7.04
N TRP A 408 12.82 -18.29 -6.06
CA TRP A 408 13.30 -16.92 -6.28
C TRP A 408 14.77 -16.71 -5.85
N GLY A 409 15.42 -17.75 -5.33
CA GLY A 409 16.85 -17.71 -4.99
C GLY A 409 17.19 -16.82 -3.80
N TYR A 410 16.37 -16.83 -2.74
CA TYR A 410 16.64 -16.10 -1.50
C TYR A 410 16.98 -17.05 -0.35
N TYR A 411 17.98 -16.68 0.45
CA TYR A 411 18.28 -17.34 1.73
C TYR A 411 18.03 -16.39 2.89
N GLN A 412 17.27 -16.84 3.90
CA GLN A 412 17.03 -16.05 5.11
C GLN A 412 18.26 -15.94 5.98
N VAL A 413 18.61 -14.74 6.43
CA VAL A 413 19.67 -14.56 7.42
C VAL A 413 19.22 -15.09 8.77
N SER A 414 20.04 -15.95 9.38
CA SER A 414 19.79 -16.55 10.68
C SER A 414 19.69 -15.47 11.76
N GLY A 415 18.53 -15.37 12.41
CA GLY A 415 18.27 -14.38 13.46
C GLY A 415 17.69 -13.05 12.98
N CYS A 416 17.56 -12.84 11.65
CA CYS A 416 16.92 -11.65 11.09
C CYS A 416 15.74 -12.08 10.20
N SER A 417 14.50 -11.83 10.64
CA SER A 417 13.29 -12.15 9.87
C SER A 417 13.13 -11.31 8.62
N GLU A 418 13.77 -10.15 8.55
CA GLU A 418 13.60 -9.16 7.46
C GLU A 418 14.77 -9.14 6.48
N VAL A 419 15.89 -9.81 6.78
CA VAL A 419 17.10 -9.76 5.93
C VAL A 419 17.29 -11.07 5.18
N ARG A 420 17.57 -10.98 3.88
CA ARG A 420 17.84 -12.09 2.97
C ARG A 420 19.15 -11.88 2.23
N VAL A 421 19.75 -12.97 1.75
CA VAL A 421 20.78 -12.93 0.72
C VAL A 421 20.13 -13.43 -0.57
N GLY A 422 20.13 -12.61 -1.62
CA GLY A 422 19.31 -12.81 -2.80
C GLY A 422 20.09 -13.04 -4.09
N SER A 423 19.39 -13.60 -5.08
CA SER A 423 19.91 -13.84 -6.44
C SER A 423 19.57 -12.71 -7.42
N GLU A 424 19.02 -11.59 -6.95
CA GLU A 424 18.43 -10.56 -7.83
C GLU A 424 19.41 -10.03 -8.87
N LEU A 425 20.68 -9.90 -8.50
CA LEU A 425 21.76 -9.40 -9.35
C LEU A 425 22.56 -10.51 -10.04
N PHE A 426 22.26 -11.77 -9.75
CA PHE A 426 22.84 -12.90 -10.47
C PHE A 426 22.24 -13.02 -11.87
N THR A 427 22.87 -13.82 -12.73
CA THR A 427 22.34 -14.10 -14.07
C THR A 427 20.96 -14.77 -14.01
N ASP A 428 20.77 -15.65 -13.03
CA ASP A 428 19.50 -16.26 -12.68
C ASP A 428 19.60 -16.96 -11.30
N ALA A 429 18.45 -17.36 -10.76
CA ALA A 429 18.37 -18.05 -9.47
C ALA A 429 19.05 -19.43 -9.46
N GLU A 430 19.13 -20.13 -10.60
CA GLU A 430 19.78 -21.45 -10.69
C GLU A 430 21.32 -21.32 -10.58
N ALA A 431 21.89 -20.31 -11.24
CA ALA A 431 23.30 -19.95 -11.15
C ALA A 431 23.67 -19.56 -9.73
N PHE A 432 22.84 -18.75 -9.07
CA PHE A 432 23.03 -18.41 -7.66
C PHE A 432 22.96 -19.62 -6.75
N ASN A 433 21.91 -20.44 -6.85
CA ASN A 433 21.73 -21.65 -6.05
C ASN A 433 22.87 -22.68 -6.26
N SER A 434 23.37 -22.78 -7.49
CA SER A 434 24.51 -23.62 -7.83
C SER A 434 25.81 -23.11 -7.20
N ALA A 435 25.96 -21.79 -7.09
CA ALA A 435 27.15 -21.16 -6.53
C ALA A 435 27.15 -21.11 -4.99
N SER A 436 25.97 -20.95 -4.38
CA SER A 436 25.80 -20.83 -2.93
C SER A 436 25.93 -22.17 -2.21
N GLY A 437 25.46 -23.27 -2.81
CA GLY A 437 25.48 -24.59 -2.16
C GLY A 437 24.52 -24.73 -0.98
N GLY A 438 23.57 -23.80 -0.79
CA GLY A 438 22.49 -23.90 0.20
C GLY A 438 22.68 -23.11 1.50
N ALA A 439 22.02 -23.57 2.57
CA ALA A 439 22.14 -23.00 3.91
C ALA A 439 23.60 -23.07 4.40
N GLY A 440 24.07 -22.07 5.14
CA GLY A 440 25.47 -22.08 5.56
C GLY A 440 25.99 -20.73 6.04
N THR A 441 27.30 -20.66 6.25
CA THR A 441 27.99 -19.40 6.58
C THR A 441 28.75 -18.87 5.38
N ILE A 442 28.49 -17.61 5.04
CA ILE A 442 29.14 -16.86 3.98
C ILE A 442 30.18 -15.94 4.63
N THR A 443 31.40 -15.91 4.10
CA THR A 443 32.46 -15.02 4.60
C THR A 443 32.78 -13.92 3.60
N ASN A 444 33.00 -12.70 4.10
CA ASN A 444 33.24 -11.47 3.33
C ASN A 444 32.22 -11.27 2.21
N LEU A 445 30.93 -11.44 2.50
CA LEU A 445 29.86 -11.22 1.54
C LEU A 445 29.81 -9.73 1.18
N THR A 446 29.89 -9.41 -0.10
CA THR A 446 29.68 -8.08 -0.65
C THR A 446 28.42 -8.10 -1.49
N GLY A 447 27.63 -7.04 -1.48
CA GLY A 447 26.41 -7.00 -2.26
C GLY A 447 25.75 -5.64 -2.22
N VAL A 448 24.90 -5.36 -3.20
CA VAL A 448 24.03 -4.20 -3.15
C VAL A 448 22.84 -4.51 -2.27
N ILE A 449 22.45 -3.57 -1.41
CA ILE A 449 21.21 -3.69 -0.64
C ILE A 449 20.03 -3.19 -1.48
N SER A 450 18.96 -3.97 -1.54
CA SER A 450 17.66 -3.52 -2.04
C SER A 450 16.59 -3.78 -0.98
N ALA A 451 15.56 -2.95 -0.95
CA ALA A 451 14.34 -3.21 -0.20
C ALA A 451 13.23 -3.69 -1.13
N ARG A 452 12.51 -4.74 -0.73
CA ARG A 452 11.28 -5.17 -1.41
C ARG A 452 10.25 -5.57 -0.36
N TYR A 453 9.17 -4.80 -0.23
CA TYR A 453 8.03 -5.15 0.63
C TYR A 453 8.43 -5.52 2.08
N ASN A 454 9.26 -4.68 2.71
CA ASN A 454 9.89 -4.84 4.04
C ASN A 454 10.99 -5.89 4.18
N VAL A 455 11.42 -6.49 3.07
CA VAL A 455 12.56 -7.40 3.08
C VAL A 455 13.77 -6.68 2.52
N TRP A 456 14.85 -6.67 3.30
CA TRP A 456 16.16 -6.23 2.88
C TRP A 456 16.92 -7.38 2.23
N THR A 457 17.33 -7.22 0.98
CA THR A 457 18.11 -8.22 0.25
C THR A 457 19.55 -7.75 0.12
N ILE A 458 20.50 -8.60 0.52
CA ILE A 458 21.93 -8.44 0.20
C ILE A 458 22.15 -9.21 -1.10
N ASN A 459 22.34 -8.48 -2.19
CA ASN A 459 22.45 -9.07 -3.51
C ASN A 459 23.91 -9.04 -3.98
N PRO A 460 24.65 -10.16 -3.90
CA PRO A 460 25.93 -10.28 -4.58
C PRO A 460 25.72 -10.27 -6.10
N ARG A 461 26.70 -9.72 -6.83
CA ARG A 461 26.65 -9.59 -8.28
C ARG A 461 27.11 -10.86 -8.98
N ASP A 462 28.12 -11.51 -8.40
CA ASP A 462 28.66 -12.79 -8.87
C ASP A 462 29.35 -13.55 -7.72
N ASN A 463 30.03 -14.65 -8.05
CA ASN A 463 30.72 -15.51 -7.08
C ASN A 463 32.01 -14.90 -6.51
N ASN A 464 32.49 -13.77 -7.02
CA ASN A 464 33.64 -13.05 -6.47
C ASN A 464 33.23 -12.12 -5.31
N ASP A 465 31.94 -11.91 -5.11
CA ASP A 465 31.40 -11.10 -4.02
C ASP A 465 31.32 -11.86 -2.69
N TRP A 466 31.96 -13.03 -2.57
CA TRP A 466 32.22 -13.66 -1.27
C TRP A 466 33.54 -14.46 -1.29
N SER A 467 34.15 -14.64 -0.11
CA SER A 467 35.37 -15.44 0.02
C SER A 467 35.11 -16.93 0.17
N SER A 468 34.02 -17.31 0.84
CA SER A 468 33.59 -18.70 0.98
C SER A 468 32.11 -18.79 1.31
N TRP A 469 31.47 -19.88 0.89
CA TRP A 469 30.13 -20.26 1.34
C TRP A 469 30.17 -21.69 1.88
N ALA A 470 30.09 -21.84 3.21
CA ALA A 470 30.18 -23.12 3.89
C ALA A 470 28.77 -23.70 4.12
N GLY A 471 28.24 -24.38 3.12
CA GLY A 471 26.95 -25.09 3.13
C GLY A 471 26.99 -26.54 2.60
N ASN A 472 28.17 -27.01 2.19
CA ASN A 472 28.45 -28.39 1.74
C ASN A 472 29.61 -29.02 2.51
#